data_AF-A0AA48KCM0-F1
#
_entry.id   AF-A0AA48KCM0-F1
#
_cell.length_a   1.000
_cell.length_b   1.000
_cell.length_c   1.000
_cell.angle_alpha   90.00
_cell.angle_beta   90.00
_cell.angle_gamma   90.00
#
_symmetry.space_group_name_H-M   'P 1'
#
loop_
_entity.id
_entity.type
_entity.pdbx_description
1 polymer ?
#
loop_
_entity_poly.entity_id
_entity_poly.type
_entity_poly.pdbx_seq_one_letter_code
_entity_poly.pdbx_strand_id
1 'polypeptide(L)'
;MAGWVLDRCTALGKALTRQFPTRTGALPTGGVALAYVASPCTGRSDFVAVSTLEDKVLASESLGLQAFPSPDIVRQRLDEGVDLNLPYVQKATDDLRRKRKSPITALSTGQVALDVDVTPLDYSNTKKEGLGWTYQQFEGCAPIAA
;
A
#
# COMPACT_ATOMS: atom_id res chain seq x y z
N MET A 1 -10.48 -0.70 7.34
CA MET A 1 -11.22 -0.58 6.05
C MET A 1 -10.46 -1.17 4.85
N ALA A 2 -9.17 -0.88 4.65
CA ALA A 2 -8.39 -1.41 3.52
C ALA A 2 -8.32 -2.95 3.45
N GLY A 3 -8.11 -3.63 4.59
CA GLY A 3 -8.05 -5.09 4.63
C GLY A 3 -9.31 -5.79 4.11
N TRP A 4 -10.47 -5.24 4.44
CA TRP A 4 -11.77 -5.82 4.06
C TRP A 4 -12.01 -5.68 2.56
N VAL A 5 -11.52 -4.58 1.98
CA VAL A 5 -11.53 -4.36 0.54
C VAL A 5 -10.64 -5.39 -0.15
N LEU A 6 -9.43 -5.63 0.36
CA LEU A 6 -8.50 -6.59 -0.23
C LEU A 6 -9.06 -8.02 -0.19
N ASP A 7 -9.65 -8.45 0.93
CA ASP A 7 -10.23 -9.80 1.05
C ASP A 7 -11.45 -10.00 0.14
N ARG A 8 -12.39 -9.06 0.10
CA ARG A 8 -13.60 -9.20 -0.74
C ARG A 8 -13.32 -8.97 -2.22
N CYS A 9 -12.41 -8.05 -2.53
CA CYS A 9 -12.18 -7.66 -3.92
C CYS A 9 -11.08 -8.45 -4.60
N THR A 10 -10.14 -9.07 -3.88
CA THR A 10 -8.99 -9.74 -4.49
C THR A 10 -8.86 -11.18 -4.02
N ALA A 11 -8.09 -11.99 -4.74
CA ALA A 11 -7.68 -13.32 -4.28
C ALA A 11 -6.25 -13.33 -3.69
N LEU A 12 -5.69 -12.15 -3.37
CA LEU A 12 -4.26 -11.98 -3.07
C LEU A 12 -3.79 -12.87 -1.91
N GLY A 13 -4.47 -12.81 -0.76
CA GLY A 13 -4.11 -13.65 0.39
C GLY A 13 -4.20 -15.15 0.11
N LYS A 14 -5.23 -15.59 -0.63
CA LYS A 14 -5.38 -17.00 -1.03
C LYS A 14 -4.30 -17.43 -2.02
N ALA A 15 -3.98 -16.58 -3.00
CA ALA A 15 -2.93 -16.84 -3.99
C ALA A 15 -1.55 -16.96 -3.35
N LEU A 16 -1.20 -16.03 -2.45
CA LEU A 16 0.07 -16.05 -1.73
C LEU A 16 0.17 -17.24 -0.77
N THR A 17 -0.92 -17.59 -0.08
CA THR A 17 -0.93 -18.79 0.79
C THR A 17 -0.75 -20.07 -0.02
N ARG A 18 -1.33 -20.15 -1.23
CA ARG A 18 -1.16 -21.31 -2.12
C ARG A 18 0.26 -21.40 -2.67
N GLN A 19 0.85 -20.27 -3.04
CA GLN A 19 2.20 -20.20 -3.60
C GLN A 19 3.28 -20.46 -2.55
N PHE A 20 3.04 -20.00 -1.32
CA PHE A 20 3.97 -20.10 -0.20
C PHE A 20 3.29 -20.81 0.98
N PRO A 21 3.11 -22.15 0.91
CA PRO A 21 2.47 -22.92 1.96
C PRO A 21 3.27 -22.86 3.27
N THR A 22 2.58 -23.01 4.39
CA THR A 22 3.18 -22.99 5.73
C THR A 22 2.95 -24.30 6.46
N ARG A 23 3.78 -24.56 7.47
CA ARG A 23 3.59 -25.67 8.40
C ARG A 23 2.25 -25.55 9.13
N THR A 24 1.66 -26.70 9.48
CA THR A 24 0.44 -26.78 10.28
C THR A 24 0.58 -25.97 11.58
N GLY A 25 -0.42 -25.13 11.88
CA GLY A 25 -0.45 -24.27 13.06
C GLY A 25 0.31 -22.94 12.93
N ALA A 26 1.01 -22.68 11.83
CA ALA A 26 1.57 -21.37 11.56
C ALA A 26 0.56 -20.45 10.87
N LEU A 27 0.72 -19.13 11.04
CA LEU A 27 -0.07 -18.15 10.30
C LEU A 27 0.09 -18.36 8.78
N PRO A 28 -1.00 -18.35 8.01
CA PRO A 28 -0.93 -18.45 6.55
C PRO A 28 -0.10 -17.31 5.97
N THR A 29 0.78 -17.62 5.03
CA THR A 29 1.69 -16.65 4.42
C THR A 29 0.96 -15.48 3.78
N GLY A 30 -0.17 -15.73 3.11
CA GLY A 30 -0.96 -14.65 2.53
C GLY A 30 -1.57 -13.73 3.57
N GLY A 31 -1.87 -14.22 4.77
CA GLY A 31 -2.32 -13.38 5.87
C GLY A 31 -1.22 -12.46 6.38
N VAL A 32 0.00 -12.99 6.51
CA VAL A 32 1.19 -12.21 6.88
C VAL A 32 1.50 -11.13 5.84
N ALA A 33 1.44 -11.48 4.56
CA ALA A 33 1.63 -10.55 3.45
C ALA A 33 0.56 -9.44 3.41
N LEU A 34 -0.71 -9.79 3.63
CA LEU A 34 -1.79 -8.80 3.68
C LEU A 34 -1.63 -7.83 4.87
N ALA A 35 -1.18 -8.33 6.02
CA ALA A 35 -0.87 -7.47 7.16
C ALA A 35 0.27 -6.48 6.84
N TYR A 36 1.29 -6.93 6.11
CA TYR A 36 2.35 -6.05 5.62
C TYR A 36 1.83 -5.00 4.62
N VAL A 37 1.07 -5.41 3.60
CA VAL A 37 0.49 -4.49 2.59
C VAL A 37 -0.47 -3.47 3.20
N ALA A 38 -1.14 -3.82 4.30
CA ALA A 38 -2.01 -2.89 5.02
C ALA A 38 -1.22 -1.82 5.81
N SER A 39 0.05 -2.07 6.13
CA SER A 39 0.88 -1.16 6.93
C SER A 39 1.17 0.18 6.22
N PRO A 40 1.53 0.21 4.92
CA PRO A 40 1.62 1.45 4.14
C PRO A 40 0.35 2.31 4.15
N CYS A 41 -0.84 1.72 4.31
CA CYS A 41 -2.08 2.48 4.43
C CYS A 41 -2.15 3.35 5.70
N THR A 42 -1.20 3.19 6.64
CA THR A 42 -1.04 4.03 7.83
C THR A 42 0.03 5.11 7.67
N GLY A 43 0.60 5.27 6.46
CA GLY A 43 1.67 6.23 6.18
C GLY A 43 3.06 5.76 6.64
N ARG A 44 3.23 4.46 6.90
CA ARG A 44 4.48 3.87 7.41
C ARG A 44 4.93 2.70 6.54
N SER A 45 6.21 2.66 6.18
CA SER A 45 6.76 1.72 5.19
C SER A 45 7.65 0.62 5.78
N ASP A 46 7.90 0.60 7.09
CA ASP A 46 8.76 -0.40 7.72
C ASP A 46 7.99 -1.63 8.26
N PHE A 47 8.70 -2.73 8.53
CA PHE A 47 8.10 -3.93 9.12
C PHE A 47 7.62 -3.69 10.55
N VAL A 48 8.19 -2.71 11.26
CA VAL A 48 7.81 -2.39 12.64
C VAL A 48 6.45 -1.71 12.68
N ALA A 49 6.01 -1.07 11.61
CA ALA A 49 4.73 -0.40 11.53
C ALA A 49 3.53 -1.34 11.73
N VAL A 50 3.67 -2.64 11.45
CA VAL A 50 2.63 -3.63 11.82
C VAL A 50 2.40 -3.69 13.33
N SER A 51 3.42 -3.40 14.16
CA SER A 51 3.29 -3.30 15.62
C SER A 51 2.55 -2.03 16.07
N THR A 52 2.61 -0.96 15.28
CA THR A 52 2.01 0.35 15.61
C THR A 52 0.49 0.40 15.45
N LEU A 53 -0.13 -0.62 14.85
CA LEU A 53 -1.60 -0.75 14.83
C LEU A 53 -2.12 -0.96 16.26
N GLU A 54 -2.82 0.03 16.80
CA GLU A 54 -3.29 0.07 18.19
C GLU A 54 -4.22 -1.10 18.54
N ASP A 55 -5.14 -1.44 17.63
CA ASP A 55 -6.10 -2.52 17.83
C ASP A 55 -5.80 -3.72 16.92
N LYS A 56 -5.13 -4.73 17.49
CA LYS A 56 -4.82 -5.99 16.78
C LYS A 56 -6.05 -6.84 16.49
N VAL A 57 -7.10 -6.72 17.30
CA VAL A 57 -8.35 -7.47 17.10
C VAL A 57 -9.05 -6.90 15.88
N LEU A 58 -9.29 -5.59 15.87
CA LEU A 58 -9.89 -4.89 14.74
C LEU A 58 -9.07 -5.06 13.45
N ALA A 59 -7.73 -5.00 13.55
CA ALA A 59 -6.86 -5.22 12.40
C ALA A 59 -6.97 -6.65 11.86
N SER A 60 -7.02 -7.65 12.74
CA SER A 60 -7.20 -9.06 12.35
C SER A 60 -8.54 -9.27 11.68
N GLU A 61 -9.63 -8.80 12.29
CA GLU A 61 -10.99 -8.91 11.73
C GLU A 61 -11.11 -8.20 10.39
N SER A 62 -10.54 -6.99 10.28
CA SER A 62 -10.53 -6.22 9.05
C SER A 62 -9.81 -6.93 7.91
N LEU A 63 -8.78 -7.73 8.21
CA LEU A 63 -7.99 -8.46 7.22
C LEU A 63 -8.42 -9.92 7.06
N GLY A 64 -9.43 -10.38 7.82
CA GLY A 64 -9.85 -11.79 7.84
C GLY A 64 -8.81 -12.74 8.43
N LEU A 65 -7.96 -12.26 9.34
CA LEU A 65 -6.89 -13.03 9.97
C LEU A 65 -7.37 -13.66 11.29
N GLN A 66 -6.90 -14.87 11.57
CA GLN A 66 -7.13 -15.54 12.86
C GLN A 66 -6.33 -14.90 14.00
N ALA A 67 -5.14 -14.37 13.68
CA ALA A 67 -4.34 -13.57 14.59
C ALA A 67 -3.44 -12.62 13.79
N PHE A 68 -3.16 -11.46 14.37
CA PHE A 68 -2.29 -10.46 13.76
C PHE A 68 -0.82 -10.88 13.93
N PRO A 69 0.01 -10.85 12.87
CA PRO A 69 1.42 -11.26 12.98
C PRO A 69 2.25 -10.20 13.72
N SER A 70 3.30 -10.66 14.42
CA SER A 70 4.33 -9.77 14.95
C SER A 70 5.26 -9.25 13.84
N PRO A 71 5.99 -8.14 14.06
CA PRO A 71 7.02 -7.67 13.14
C PRO A 71 8.04 -8.75 12.78
N ASP A 72 8.44 -9.58 13.76
CA ASP A 72 9.40 -10.67 13.54
C ASP A 72 8.85 -11.73 12.57
N ILE A 73 7.57 -12.11 12.73
CA ILE A 73 6.91 -13.05 11.82
C ILE A 73 6.85 -12.45 10.41
N VAL A 74 6.50 -11.17 10.29
CA VAL A 74 6.42 -10.48 8.99
C VAL A 74 7.78 -10.45 8.31
N ARG A 75 8.82 -10.00 9.03
CA ARG A 75 10.19 -9.94 8.52
C ARG A 75 10.69 -11.31 8.11
N GLN A 76 10.58 -12.30 9.00
CA GLN A 76 11.00 -13.67 8.71
C GLN A 76 10.30 -14.19 7.44
N ARG A 77 9.00 -13.96 7.27
CA ARG A 77 8.27 -14.48 6.11
C ARG A 77 8.65 -13.79 4.81
N LEU A 78 8.82 -12.48 4.84
CA LEU A 78 9.22 -11.73 3.65
C LEU A 78 10.67 -12.04 3.27
N ASP A 79 11.57 -12.18 4.25
CA ASP A 79 12.96 -12.60 4.05
C ASP A 79 13.07 -14.05 3.54
N GLU A 80 12.16 -14.95 3.96
CA GLU A 80 12.07 -16.34 3.50
C GLU A 80 11.59 -16.48 2.03
N GLY A 81 11.40 -15.35 1.32
CA GLY A 81 11.16 -15.36 -0.12
C GLY A 81 9.69 -15.32 -0.51
N VAL A 82 8.84 -14.71 0.32
CA VAL A 82 7.50 -14.26 -0.13
C VAL A 82 7.71 -13.13 -1.12
N ASP A 83 7.89 -13.54 -2.37
CA ASP A 83 7.98 -12.63 -3.48
C ASP A 83 6.58 -12.05 -3.72
N LEU A 84 6.36 -10.82 -3.24
CA LEU A 84 5.21 -9.98 -3.59
C LEU A 84 5.37 -9.49 -5.04
N ASN A 85 5.65 -10.42 -5.95
CA ASN A 85 6.05 -10.12 -7.29
C ASN A 85 4.94 -9.31 -7.97
N LEU A 86 5.37 -8.41 -8.85
CA LEU A 86 4.51 -7.46 -9.52
C LEU A 86 3.24 -8.10 -10.14
N PRO A 87 3.26 -9.34 -10.67
CA PRO A 87 2.05 -9.97 -11.20
C PRO A 87 0.93 -10.21 -10.18
N TYR A 88 1.25 -10.60 -8.94
CA TYR A 88 0.23 -10.85 -7.91
C TYR A 88 -0.43 -9.54 -7.48
N VAL A 89 0.40 -8.50 -7.30
CA VAL A 89 -0.06 -7.15 -6.94
C VAL A 89 -0.86 -6.54 -8.09
N GLN A 90 -0.38 -6.59 -9.33
CA GLN A 90 -1.09 -6.11 -10.52
C GLN A 90 -2.45 -6.80 -10.66
N LYS A 91 -2.50 -8.12 -10.54
CA LYS A 91 -3.77 -8.86 -10.59
C LYS A 91 -4.72 -8.44 -9.48
N ALA A 92 -4.22 -8.26 -8.25
CA ALA A 92 -5.04 -7.80 -7.13
C ALA A 92 -5.58 -6.38 -7.40
N THR A 93 -4.76 -5.48 -7.94
CA THR A 93 -5.16 -4.12 -8.35
C THR A 93 -6.24 -4.16 -9.43
N ASP A 94 -6.09 -5.01 -10.45
CA ASP A 94 -7.09 -5.17 -11.51
C ASP A 94 -8.41 -5.76 -11.01
N ASP A 95 -8.35 -6.76 -10.13
CA ASP A 95 -9.53 -7.36 -9.51
C ASP A 95 -10.27 -6.33 -8.64
N LEU A 96 -9.52 -5.55 -7.85
CA LEU A 96 -10.05 -4.46 -7.05
C LEU A 96 -10.74 -3.42 -7.93
N ARG A 97 -10.07 -2.96 -8.99
CA ARG A 97 -10.59 -2.00 -9.95
C ARG A 97 -11.90 -2.46 -10.58
N ARG A 98 -11.94 -3.70 -11.08
CA ARG A 98 -13.13 -4.30 -11.71
C ARG A 98 -14.29 -4.40 -10.74
N LYS A 99 -14.07 -4.97 -9.54
CA LYS A 99 -15.15 -5.18 -8.57
C LYS A 99 -15.66 -3.88 -7.95
N ARG A 100 -14.80 -2.87 -7.79
CA ARG A 100 -15.19 -1.54 -7.30
C ARG A 100 -15.78 -0.64 -8.37
N LYS A 101 -15.85 -1.11 -9.63
CA LYS A 101 -16.35 -0.32 -10.77
C LYS A 101 -15.66 1.05 -10.84
N SER A 102 -14.33 1.06 -10.67
CA SER A 102 -13.50 2.25 -10.79
C SER A 102 -12.80 2.23 -12.15
N PRO A 103 -13.45 2.67 -13.25
CA PRO A 103 -12.82 2.71 -14.55
C PRO A 103 -11.70 3.76 -14.57
N ILE A 104 -10.59 3.44 -15.24
CA ILE A 104 -9.62 4.46 -15.64
C ILE A 104 -10.20 5.09 -16.90
N THR A 105 -10.59 6.36 -16.81
CA THR A 105 -11.19 7.11 -17.92
C THR A 105 -10.21 8.14 -18.44
N ALA A 106 -10.03 8.17 -19.76
CA ALA A 106 -9.27 9.23 -20.40
C ALA A 106 -10.04 10.55 -20.40
N LEU A 107 -9.30 11.65 -20.40
CA LEU A 107 -9.80 12.98 -20.71
C LEU A 107 -10.24 13.06 -22.18
N SER A 108 -10.91 14.15 -22.55
CA SER A 108 -11.30 14.42 -23.95
C SER A 108 -10.12 14.42 -24.92
N THR A 109 -8.90 14.63 -24.44
CA THR A 109 -7.65 14.58 -25.21
C THR A 109 -7.12 13.16 -25.44
N GLY A 110 -7.77 12.12 -24.89
CA GLY A 110 -7.33 10.72 -24.97
C GLY A 110 -6.26 10.32 -23.95
N GLN A 111 -5.79 11.26 -23.12
CA GLN A 111 -4.81 11.00 -22.06
C GLN A 111 -5.49 10.67 -20.73
N VAL A 112 -4.88 9.81 -19.92
CA VAL A 112 -5.33 9.56 -18.54
C VAL A 112 -4.66 10.59 -17.63
N ALA A 113 -5.48 11.32 -16.85
CA ALA A 113 -4.95 12.22 -15.85
C ALA A 113 -4.18 11.42 -14.79
N LEU A 114 -2.89 11.75 -14.62
CA LEU A 114 -2.04 11.19 -13.58
C LEU A 114 -1.96 12.21 -12.44
N ASP A 115 -2.42 11.82 -11.26
CA ASP A 115 -2.22 12.59 -10.03
C ASP A 115 -0.86 12.18 -9.43
N VAL A 116 0.06 13.14 -9.33
CA VAL A 116 1.41 12.93 -8.81
C VAL A 116 1.62 13.89 -7.65
N ASP A 117 1.92 13.34 -6.48
CA ASP A 117 2.28 14.17 -5.33
C ASP A 117 3.66 14.80 -5.57
N VAL A 118 3.77 16.08 -5.26
CA VAL A 118 4.96 16.90 -5.46
C VAL A 118 5.41 17.45 -4.13
N THR A 119 6.73 17.53 -3.93
CA THR A 119 7.30 18.01 -2.66
C THR A 119 7.51 19.51 -2.73
N PRO A 120 6.80 20.33 -1.93
CA PRO A 120 7.01 21.77 -1.91
C PRO A 120 8.36 22.09 -1.29
N LEU A 121 9.16 22.90 -1.98
CA LEU A 121 10.46 23.39 -1.53
C LEU A 121 10.36 24.89 -1.29
N ASP A 122 10.59 25.31 -0.03
CA ASP A 122 10.56 26.71 0.37
C ASP A 122 11.80 27.45 -0.12
N TYR A 123 11.54 28.51 -0.88
CA TYR A 123 12.56 29.40 -1.43
C TYR A 123 12.26 30.88 -1.15
N SER A 124 11.40 31.16 -0.17
CA SER A 124 10.93 32.52 0.19
C SER A 124 12.07 33.49 0.53
N ASN A 125 13.24 32.97 0.93
CA ASN A 125 14.43 33.76 1.24
C ASN A 125 15.45 33.80 0.10
N THR A 126 15.06 33.46 -1.11
CA THR A 126 15.95 33.44 -2.29
C THR A 126 15.43 34.35 -3.40
N LYS A 127 16.30 34.70 -4.35
CA LYS A 127 15.94 35.45 -5.56
C LYS A 127 15.96 34.56 -6.81
N LYS A 128 15.62 33.28 -6.65
CA LYS A 128 15.56 32.37 -7.81
C LYS A 128 14.39 32.75 -8.70
N GLU A 129 14.62 32.75 -10.00
CA GLU A 129 13.56 32.96 -10.99
C GLU A 129 12.70 31.70 -11.14
N GLY A 130 11.44 31.86 -11.57
CA GLY A 130 10.53 30.74 -11.82
C GLY A 130 9.88 30.13 -10.57
N LEU A 131 9.96 30.81 -9.42
CA LEU A 131 9.23 30.45 -8.21
C LEU A 131 7.77 30.89 -8.29
N GLY A 132 6.90 30.21 -7.54
CA GLY A 132 5.48 30.53 -7.44
C GLY A 132 4.92 30.20 -6.05
N TRP A 133 3.66 30.58 -5.84
CA TRP A 133 2.97 30.27 -4.59
C TRP A 133 2.60 28.79 -4.51
N THR A 134 3.02 28.10 -3.45
CA THR A 134 2.73 26.67 -3.27
C THR A 134 1.45 26.43 -2.48
N TYR A 135 0.90 25.20 -2.54
CA TYR A 135 -0.26 24.80 -1.74
C TYR A 135 0.05 24.75 -0.23
N GLN A 136 1.33 24.76 0.16
CA GLN A 136 1.78 24.87 1.55
C GLN A 136 1.97 26.33 1.99
N GLN A 137 1.47 27.30 1.21
CA GLN A 137 1.38 28.71 1.59
C GLN A 137 2.73 29.42 1.78
N PHE A 138 3.71 29.11 0.93
CA PHE A 138 4.98 29.83 0.85
C PHE A 138 5.42 30.00 -0.61
N GLU A 139 6.36 30.91 -0.85
CA GLU A 139 6.99 31.11 -2.16
C GLU A 139 8.05 30.04 -2.41
N GLY A 140 7.88 29.26 -3.47
CA GLY A 140 8.70 28.08 -3.70
C GLY A 140 8.47 27.42 -5.05
N CYS A 141 8.82 26.14 -5.12
CA CYS A 141 8.44 25.28 -6.23
C CYS A 141 8.02 23.91 -5.73
N ALA A 142 7.35 23.13 -6.57
CA ALA A 142 6.88 21.79 -6.21
C ALA A 142 7.40 20.79 -7.27
N PRO A 143 8.70 20.45 -7.24
CA PRO A 143 9.25 19.48 -8.17
C PRO A 143 8.66 18.09 -7.92
N ILE A 144 8.54 17.33 -9.00
CA ILE A 144 8.39 15.88 -8.93
C ILE A 144 9.76 15.34 -8.50
N ALA A 145 9.83 14.70 -7.33
CA ALA A 145 11.04 13.99 -6.91
C ALA A 145 11.20 12.73 -7.79
N ALA A 146 12.34 12.61 -8.46
CA ALA A 146 12.69 11.48 -9.32
C ALA A 146 13.75 10.60 -8.65
#